data_AF-A0A9P0HQV6-F1
#
_entry.id   AF-A0A9P0HQV6-F1
#
_cell.length_a   1.000
_cell.length_b   1.000
_cell.length_c   1.000
_cell.angle_alpha   90.00
_cell.angle_beta   90.00
_cell.angle_gamma   90.00
#
_symmetry.space_group_name_H-M   'P 1'
#
loop_
_entity.id
_entity.type
_entity.pdbx_description
1 polymer ?
#
loop_
_entity_poly.entity_id
_entity_poly.type
_entity_poly.pdbx_seq_one_letter_code
_entity_poly.pdbx_strand_id
1 'polypeptide(L)'
;MWRSINIKNVQYFTSLEIKPTQQLCITLSDIISLWRETLSKEETVLRFKECNPKANLSEERIIEFVEELFLTDTGTPNLELETFGNKLKLNISKTLIVKMSFYYNFTKLSEKSVYKELIVPLLLVINELKYAQDKLCKKLEAKDLHLKEFEMEGYRITRKNVVTSTFRKEEFKKELKHNLEDRIKVGLENASSIFIEGVNEVYPAFNRVVRPLCSETCELPQSIEESNRSRIEEVNDKPAMPSIKRNQKGNEETIVCKRIKSTKKIIL
;
A
#
# COMPACT_ATOMS: atom_id res chain seq x y z
N MET A 1 -0.63 -3.31 9.07
CA MET A 1 -1.00 -4.23 7.97
C MET A 1 -2.51 -4.17 7.78
N TRP A 2 -3.02 -4.48 6.59
CA TRP A 2 -4.44 -4.62 6.32
C TRP A 2 -4.93 -6.05 6.64
N ARG A 3 -6.18 -6.19 7.09
CA ARG A 3 -6.89 -7.46 7.34
C ARG A 3 -8.34 -7.33 6.85
N SER A 4 -9.00 -8.43 6.50
CA SER A 4 -10.44 -8.45 6.22
C SER A 4 -11.25 -8.72 7.49
N ILE A 5 -12.39 -8.03 7.63
CA ILE A 5 -13.45 -8.38 8.58
C ILE A 5 -14.79 -8.44 7.85
N ASN A 6 -15.63 -9.41 8.18
CA ASN A 6 -16.96 -9.55 7.59
C ASN A 6 -18.01 -9.06 8.60
N ILE A 7 -18.88 -8.14 8.18
CA ILE A 7 -19.91 -7.50 9.01
C ILE A 7 -21.25 -7.56 8.26
N LYS A 8 -22.25 -8.25 8.80
CA LYS A 8 -23.60 -8.39 8.18
C LYS A 8 -23.51 -8.86 6.71
N ASN A 9 -22.64 -9.83 6.42
CA ASN A 9 -22.29 -10.35 5.09
C ASN A 9 -21.64 -9.36 4.11
N VAL A 10 -21.33 -8.13 4.53
CA VAL A 10 -20.50 -7.18 3.77
C VAL A 10 -19.06 -7.30 4.27
N GLN A 11 -18.10 -7.28 3.34
CA GLN A 11 -16.67 -7.37 3.65
C GLN A 11 -16.05 -5.98 3.74
N TYR A 12 -15.28 -5.76 4.81
CA TYR A 12 -14.51 -4.55 5.05
C TYR A 12 -13.04 -4.91 5.28
N PHE A 13 -12.16 -3.93 5.14
CA PHE A 13 -10.74 -4.05 5.43
C PHE A 13 -10.38 -3.10 6.57
N THR A 14 -9.62 -3.60 7.55
CA THR A 14 -9.11 -2.81 8.66
C THR A 14 -7.59 -2.74 8.66
N SER A 15 -7.03 -1.62 9.13
CA SER A 15 -5.62 -1.53 9.49
C SER A 15 -5.47 -0.90 10.85
N LEU A 16 -4.73 -1.59 11.73
CA LEU A 16 -4.27 -1.05 13.01
C LEU A 16 -2.89 -0.41 12.84
N GLU A 17 -2.73 0.79 13.39
CA GLU A 17 -1.47 1.53 13.47
C GLU A 17 -1.32 2.15 14.87
N ILE A 18 -0.28 1.78 15.60
CA ILE A 18 0.09 2.43 16.86
C ILE A 18 1.08 3.54 16.54
N LYS A 19 0.70 4.79 16.80
CA LYS A 19 1.55 5.96 16.54
C LYS A 19 2.67 6.08 17.60
N PRO A 20 3.81 6.75 17.29
CA PRO A 20 4.87 7.02 18.28
C PRO A 20 4.38 7.78 19.54
N THR A 21 3.29 8.56 19.39
CA THR A 21 2.57 9.25 20.48
C THR A 21 1.72 8.31 21.35
N GLN A 22 1.87 6.99 21.22
CA GLN A 22 1.06 5.94 21.88
C GLN A 22 -0.45 6.02 21.58
N GLN A 23 -0.84 6.73 20.52
CA GLN A 23 -2.23 6.81 20.04
C GLN A 23 -2.56 5.60 19.16
N LEU A 24 -3.74 5.02 19.40
CA LEU A 24 -4.30 3.92 18.63
C LEU A 24 -5.02 4.49 17.39
N CYS A 25 -4.49 4.23 16.20
CA CYS A 25 -5.08 4.67 14.93
C CYS A 25 -5.71 3.47 14.22
N ILE A 26 -7.04 3.46 14.09
CA ILE A 26 -7.76 2.42 13.37
C ILE A 26 -8.36 3.02 12.11
N THR A 27 -8.11 2.35 10.98
CA THR A 27 -8.68 2.69 9.68
C THR A 27 -9.56 1.55 9.21
N LEU A 28 -10.75 1.87 8.71
CA LEU A 28 -11.73 0.97 8.11
C LEU A 28 -11.94 1.34 6.64
N SER A 29 -12.17 0.36 5.78
CA SER A 29 -12.31 0.52 4.33
C SER A 29 -13.36 -0.44 3.77
N ASP A 30 -14.14 0.02 2.80
CA ASP A 30 -14.98 -0.82 1.91
C ASP A 30 -14.42 -0.81 0.46
N ILE A 31 -13.12 -0.52 0.32
CA ILE A 31 -12.39 -0.21 -0.94
C ILE A 31 -12.79 1.13 -1.57
N ILE A 32 -14.05 1.56 -1.45
CA ILE A 32 -14.59 2.79 -2.04
C ILE A 32 -14.30 4.02 -1.17
N SER A 33 -14.47 3.87 0.14
CA SER A 33 -14.34 4.89 1.17
C SER A 33 -13.37 4.43 2.24
N LEU A 34 -12.67 5.40 2.84
CA LEU A 34 -11.93 5.21 4.09
C LEU A 34 -12.65 5.93 5.21
N TRP A 35 -12.69 5.30 6.39
CA TRP A 35 -13.02 5.97 7.65
C TRP A 35 -11.91 5.72 8.67
N ARG A 36 -11.68 6.68 9.57
CA ARG A 36 -10.63 6.59 10.59
C ARG A 36 -11.11 7.09 11.94
N GLU A 37 -10.61 6.48 13.00
CA GLU A 37 -10.56 7.05 14.35
C GLU A 37 -9.10 7.05 14.82
N THR A 38 -8.75 7.99 15.69
CA THR A 38 -7.51 7.95 16.48
C THR A 38 -7.92 8.17 17.92
N LEU A 39 -7.46 7.31 18.81
CA LEU A 39 -7.72 7.38 20.25
C LEU A 39 -6.41 7.57 21.01
N SER A 40 -6.44 8.35 22.08
CA SER A 40 -5.42 8.32 23.12
C SER A 40 -5.60 7.08 24.02
N LYS A 41 -4.62 6.81 24.89
CA LYS A 41 -4.75 5.76 25.91
C LYS A 41 -5.85 6.07 26.91
N GLU A 42 -5.91 7.32 27.33
CA GLU A 42 -6.86 7.85 28.30
C GLU A 42 -8.30 7.77 27.75
N GLU A 43 -8.51 8.16 26.48
CA GLU A 43 -9.79 8.02 25.77
C GLU A 43 -10.20 6.55 25.63
N THR A 44 -9.25 5.67 25.31
CA THR A 44 -9.49 4.22 25.17
C THR A 44 -9.92 3.61 26.51
N VAL A 45 -9.20 3.93 27.58
CA VAL A 45 -9.47 3.42 28.93
C VAL A 45 -10.79 3.96 29.49
N LEU A 46 -11.08 5.26 29.29
CA LEU A 46 -12.35 5.87 29.67
C LEU A 46 -13.51 5.20 28.95
N ARG A 47 -13.46 5.13 27.61
CA ARG A 47 -14.51 4.52 26.78
C ARG A 47 -14.72 3.04 27.12
N PHE A 48 -13.66 2.29 27.42
CA PHE A 48 -13.78 0.90 27.86
C PHE A 48 -14.51 0.79 29.21
N LYS A 49 -14.17 1.63 30.19
CA LYS A 49 -14.81 1.65 31.51
C LYS A 49 -16.30 2.06 31.41
N GLU A 50 -16.65 2.99 30.53
CA GLU A 50 -18.03 3.34 30.19
C GLU A 50 -18.81 2.16 29.59
N CYS A 51 -18.23 1.43 28.64
CA CYS A 51 -18.86 0.27 28.00
C CYS A 51 -18.97 -0.95 28.93
N ASN A 52 -18.07 -1.07 29.90
CA ASN A 52 -17.93 -2.24 30.77
C ASN A 52 -17.83 -1.84 32.25
N PRO A 53 -18.84 -1.18 32.85
CA PRO A 53 -18.77 -0.65 34.22
C PRO A 53 -18.68 -1.72 35.33
N LYS A 54 -18.69 -3.01 34.95
CA LYS A 54 -18.48 -4.17 35.83
C LYS A 54 -17.11 -4.85 35.63
N ALA A 55 -16.31 -4.39 34.67
CA ALA A 55 -14.99 -4.95 34.38
C ALA A 55 -13.92 -4.25 35.22
N ASN A 56 -13.33 -4.96 36.19
CA ASN A 56 -12.19 -4.48 36.96
C ASN A 56 -10.90 -4.99 36.31
N LEU A 57 -10.30 -4.17 35.44
CA LEU A 57 -9.05 -4.45 34.71
C LEU A 57 -8.07 -3.28 34.88
N SER A 58 -6.77 -3.57 34.81
CA SER A 58 -5.74 -2.53 34.74
C SER A 58 -5.75 -1.83 33.38
N GLU A 59 -5.16 -0.64 33.30
CA GLU A 59 -5.23 0.21 32.12
C GLU A 59 -4.41 -0.37 30.95
N GLU A 60 -3.30 -1.05 31.27
CA GLU A 60 -2.50 -1.83 30.33
C GLU A 60 -3.32 -2.97 29.74
N ARG A 61 -4.01 -3.76 30.59
CA ARG A 61 -4.79 -4.91 30.10
C ARG A 61 -6.04 -4.50 29.32
N ILE A 62 -6.58 -3.30 29.58
CA ILE A 62 -7.61 -2.69 28.74
C ILE A 62 -7.05 -2.37 27.34
N ILE A 63 -5.88 -1.73 27.26
CA ILE A 63 -5.25 -1.39 25.97
C ILE A 63 -4.92 -2.67 25.19
N GLU A 64 -4.28 -3.66 25.83
CA GLU A 64 -4.01 -4.97 25.23
C GLU A 64 -5.29 -5.65 24.70
N PHE A 65 -6.38 -5.65 25.48
CA PHE A 65 -7.66 -6.22 25.02
C PHE A 65 -8.21 -5.47 23.80
N VAL A 66 -8.13 -4.14 23.79
CA VAL A 66 -8.64 -3.31 22.69
C VAL A 66 -7.80 -3.49 21.41
N GLU A 67 -6.50 -3.77 21.52
CA GLU A 67 -5.65 -4.20 20.41
C GLU A 67 -5.96 -5.64 19.96
N GLU A 68 -6.14 -6.58 20.91
CA GLU A 68 -6.51 -7.98 20.66
C GLU A 68 -7.79 -8.11 19.81
N LEU A 69 -8.76 -7.18 19.95
CA LEU A 69 -10.01 -7.14 19.16
C LEU A 69 -9.79 -7.10 17.63
N PHE A 70 -8.64 -6.59 17.16
CA PHE A 70 -8.28 -6.54 15.73
C PHE A 70 -7.10 -7.46 15.37
N LEU A 71 -6.37 -7.96 16.37
CA LEU A 71 -5.17 -8.77 16.17
C LEU A 71 -5.42 -10.27 16.27
N THR A 72 -6.48 -10.71 16.96
CA THR A 72 -6.77 -12.15 17.18
C THR A 72 -7.86 -12.71 16.27
N ASP A 73 -7.53 -13.78 15.55
CA ASP A 73 -8.50 -14.56 14.75
C ASP A 73 -9.31 -15.54 15.62
N THR A 74 -8.98 -15.65 16.91
CA THR A 74 -9.57 -16.59 17.86
C THR A 74 -10.85 -16.05 18.51
N GLY A 75 -11.98 -16.61 18.10
CA GLY A 75 -13.32 -16.25 18.59
C GLY A 75 -13.86 -15.02 17.89
N THR A 76 -14.77 -15.23 16.93
CA THR A 76 -15.39 -14.17 16.12
C THR A 76 -16.07 -13.14 17.03
N PRO A 77 -15.61 -11.87 17.05
CA PRO A 77 -16.33 -10.84 17.77
C PRO A 77 -17.66 -10.56 17.06
N ASN A 78 -18.70 -10.22 17.82
CA ASN A 78 -19.93 -9.71 17.23
C ASN A 78 -19.66 -8.27 16.79
N LEU A 79 -19.72 -8.05 15.47
CA LEU A 79 -19.47 -6.76 14.82
C LEU A 79 -20.80 -6.16 14.37
N GLU A 80 -21.14 -4.99 14.91
CA GLU A 80 -22.36 -4.27 14.60
C GLU A 80 -22.03 -2.89 14.04
N LEU A 81 -22.34 -2.70 12.76
CA LEU A 81 -22.19 -1.43 12.06
C LEU A 81 -23.48 -0.59 12.14
N GLU A 82 -23.34 0.66 12.55
CA GLU A 82 -24.32 1.74 12.45
C GLU A 82 -23.73 2.85 11.56
N THR A 83 -24.52 3.47 10.68
CA THR A 83 -24.05 4.55 9.79
C THR A 83 -24.88 5.81 9.98
N PHE A 84 -24.20 6.95 10.13
CA PHE A 84 -24.77 8.25 10.46
C PHE A 84 -24.17 9.32 9.52
N GLY A 85 -24.55 9.26 8.25
CA GLY A 85 -23.99 10.11 7.20
C GLY A 85 -22.50 9.87 7.01
N ASN A 86 -21.68 10.90 7.26
CA ASN A 86 -20.21 10.82 7.15
C ASN A 86 -19.53 10.17 8.39
N LYS A 87 -20.29 9.73 9.39
CA LYS A 87 -19.80 8.98 10.55
C LYS A 87 -20.27 7.52 10.49
N LEU A 88 -19.43 6.63 10.97
CA LEU A 88 -19.66 5.20 11.03
C LEU A 88 -19.31 4.74 12.44
N LYS A 89 -20.27 4.10 13.12
CA LYS A 89 -20.06 3.54 14.45
C LYS A 89 -19.98 2.02 14.35
N LEU A 90 -18.91 1.45 14.89
CA LEU A 90 -18.67 0.01 14.94
C LEU A 90 -18.67 -0.42 16.40
N ASN A 91 -19.71 -1.12 16.84
CA ASN A 91 -19.69 -1.83 18.11
C ASN A 91 -19.00 -3.19 17.90
N ILE A 92 -18.05 -3.51 18.76
CA ILE A 92 -17.35 -4.79 18.80
C ILE A 92 -17.63 -5.42 20.16
N SER A 93 -18.06 -6.67 20.20
CA SER A 93 -18.14 -7.41 21.47
C SER A 93 -17.60 -8.83 21.39
N LYS A 94 -16.69 -9.15 22.32
CA LYS A 94 -16.03 -10.45 22.43
C LYS A 94 -16.43 -11.07 23.78
N THR A 95 -16.93 -12.30 23.72
CA THR A 95 -17.25 -13.08 24.92
C THR A 95 -16.00 -13.86 25.32
N LEU A 96 -15.43 -13.52 26.46
CA LEU A 96 -14.40 -14.33 27.14
C LEU A 96 -15.11 -15.09 28.28
N ILE A 97 -14.77 -14.81 29.53
CA ILE A 97 -15.55 -15.25 30.71
C ILE A 97 -16.83 -14.40 30.86
N VAL A 98 -16.78 -13.14 30.41
CA VAL A 98 -17.88 -12.18 30.36
C VAL A 98 -17.95 -11.59 28.95
N LYS A 99 -19.14 -11.18 28.48
CA LYS A 99 -19.27 -10.37 27.25
C LYS A 99 -18.71 -8.98 27.52
N MET A 100 -17.55 -8.69 26.96
CA MET A 100 -16.96 -7.35 26.95
C MET A 100 -17.28 -6.66 25.62
N SER A 101 -17.45 -5.34 25.64
CA SER A 101 -17.81 -4.54 24.46
C SER A 101 -17.01 -3.25 24.37
N PHE A 102 -16.80 -2.76 23.15
CA PHE A 102 -16.14 -1.50 22.87
C PHE A 102 -16.74 -0.92 21.58
N TYR A 103 -16.73 0.41 21.41
CA TYR A 103 -17.20 1.04 20.18
C TYR A 103 -16.17 2.00 19.59
N TYR A 104 -16.15 2.07 18.26
CA TYR A 104 -15.37 3.02 17.48
C TYR A 104 -16.29 3.99 16.75
N ASN A 105 -15.97 5.27 16.77
CA ASN A 105 -16.66 6.37 16.10
C ASN A 105 -15.81 6.87 14.92
N PHE A 106 -15.75 6.09 13.85
CA PHE A 106 -14.97 6.43 12.68
C PHE A 106 -15.58 7.63 11.92
N THR A 107 -14.72 8.54 11.46
CA THR A 107 -15.09 9.65 10.58
C THR A 107 -14.59 9.38 9.16
N LYS A 108 -15.42 9.62 8.14
CA LYS A 108 -15.04 9.43 6.73
C LYS A 108 -13.89 10.36 6.34
N LEU A 109 -12.86 9.80 5.70
CA LEU A 109 -11.71 10.53 5.19
C LEU A 109 -11.98 11.11 3.79
N SER A 110 -11.12 12.05 3.39
CA SER A 110 -11.17 12.66 2.06
C SER A 110 -10.80 11.68 0.93
N GLU A 111 -11.26 11.95 -0.29
CA GLU A 111 -10.84 11.23 -1.50
C GLU A 111 -9.32 11.29 -1.72
N LYS A 112 -8.66 12.40 -1.33
CA LYS A 112 -7.19 12.51 -1.34
C LYS A 112 -6.53 11.49 -0.40
N SER A 113 -7.18 11.12 0.70
CA SER A 113 -6.73 10.07 1.62
C SER A 113 -6.94 8.67 1.00
N VAL A 114 -8.11 8.42 0.40
CA VAL A 114 -8.40 7.17 -0.34
C VAL A 114 -7.36 6.93 -1.44
N TYR A 115 -7.05 7.97 -2.23
CA TYR A 115 -6.01 7.91 -3.26
C TYR A 115 -4.63 7.57 -2.67
N LYS A 116 -4.19 8.28 -1.63
CA LYS A 116 -2.86 8.08 -1.03
C LYS A 116 -2.71 6.73 -0.32
N GLU A 117 -3.75 6.22 0.34
CA GLU A 117 -3.64 5.08 1.26
C GLU A 117 -4.15 3.75 0.68
N LEU A 118 -4.94 3.76 -0.40
CA LEU A 118 -5.35 2.55 -1.13
C LEU A 118 -4.80 2.54 -2.57
N ILE A 119 -5.05 3.59 -3.35
CA ILE A 119 -4.77 3.58 -4.80
C ILE A 119 -3.27 3.60 -5.07
N VAL A 120 -2.48 4.43 -4.37
CA VAL A 120 -1.02 4.47 -4.55
C VAL A 120 -0.36 3.14 -4.17
N PRO A 121 -0.66 2.48 -3.03
CA PRO A 121 -0.21 1.10 -2.77
C PRO A 121 -0.58 0.11 -3.87
N LEU A 122 -1.82 0.11 -4.37
CA LEU A 122 -2.24 -0.79 -5.46
C LEU A 122 -1.45 -0.54 -6.76
N LEU A 123 -1.17 0.71 -7.11
CA LEU A 123 -0.33 1.06 -8.26
C LEU A 123 1.11 0.55 -8.09
N LEU A 124 1.64 0.53 -6.87
CA LEU A 124 2.96 -0.06 -6.56
C LEU A 124 2.95 -1.60 -6.70
N VAL A 125 1.90 -2.29 -6.24
CA VAL A 125 1.72 -3.73 -6.48
C VAL A 125 1.71 -4.02 -7.99
N ILE A 126 0.90 -3.28 -8.75
CA ILE A 126 0.79 -3.43 -10.21
C ILE A 126 2.15 -3.17 -10.91
N ASN A 127 2.97 -2.24 -10.40
CA ASN A 127 4.29 -1.97 -10.93
C ASN A 127 5.29 -3.10 -10.64
N GLU A 128 5.33 -3.61 -9.40
CA GLU A 128 6.22 -4.71 -9.03
C GLU A 128 5.84 -6.01 -9.75
N LEU A 129 4.54 -6.32 -9.88
CA LEU A 129 4.07 -7.47 -10.68
C LEU A 129 4.51 -7.40 -12.15
N LYS A 130 4.48 -6.20 -12.77
CA LYS A 130 5.01 -6.00 -14.14
C LYS A 130 6.52 -6.21 -14.19
N TYR A 131 7.28 -5.66 -13.25
CA TYR A 131 8.72 -5.84 -13.17
C TYR A 131 9.10 -7.32 -12.95
N ALA A 132 8.40 -8.03 -12.07
CA ALA A 132 8.56 -9.46 -11.84
C ALA A 132 8.25 -10.28 -13.11
N GLN A 133 7.14 -9.99 -13.81
CA GLN A 133 6.79 -10.63 -15.08
C GLN A 133 7.89 -10.43 -16.14
N ASP A 134 8.38 -9.20 -16.33
CA ASP A 134 9.45 -8.91 -17.30
C ASP A 134 10.78 -9.58 -16.94
N LYS A 135 11.10 -9.66 -15.64
CA LYS A 135 12.29 -10.33 -15.09
C LYS A 135 12.21 -11.85 -15.25
N LEU A 136 11.01 -12.44 -15.17
CA LEU A 136 10.75 -13.84 -15.48
C LEU A 136 10.86 -14.13 -16.98
N CYS A 137 10.27 -13.30 -17.84
CA CYS A 137 10.40 -13.45 -19.31
C CYS A 137 11.87 -13.51 -19.74
N LYS A 138 12.69 -12.55 -19.28
CA LYS A 138 14.14 -12.50 -19.56
C LYS A 138 14.90 -13.74 -19.04
N LYS A 139 14.46 -14.34 -17.92
CA LYS A 139 15.04 -15.59 -17.40
C LYS A 139 14.65 -16.83 -18.22
N LEU A 140 13.49 -16.83 -18.87
CA LEU A 140 13.08 -17.89 -19.79
C LEU A 140 13.83 -17.75 -21.13
N GLU A 141 13.89 -16.54 -21.69
CA GLU A 141 14.67 -16.21 -22.90
C GLU A 141 16.15 -16.62 -22.76
N ALA A 142 16.77 -16.36 -21.60
CA ALA A 142 18.14 -16.78 -21.30
C ALA A 142 18.30 -18.31 -21.10
N LYS A 143 17.27 -19.00 -20.62
CA LYS A 143 17.27 -20.48 -20.49
C LYS A 143 17.18 -21.15 -21.85
N ASP A 144 16.38 -20.61 -22.77
CA ASP A 144 16.26 -21.13 -24.14
C ASP A 144 17.55 -20.96 -24.95
N LEU A 145 18.31 -19.88 -24.70
CA LEU A 145 19.64 -19.71 -25.28
C LEU A 145 20.60 -20.81 -24.79
N HIS A 146 20.64 -21.06 -23.48
CA HIS A 146 21.47 -22.10 -22.87
C HIS A 146 21.07 -23.53 -23.30
N LEU A 147 19.78 -23.79 -23.55
CA LEU A 147 19.33 -25.05 -24.15
C LEU A 147 19.84 -25.22 -25.58
N LYS A 148 19.81 -24.16 -26.40
CA LYS A 148 20.37 -24.18 -27.76
C LYS A 148 21.89 -24.35 -27.76
N GLU A 149 22.59 -23.80 -26.77
CA GLU A 149 24.04 -24.02 -26.59
C GLU A 149 24.34 -25.52 -26.39
N PHE A 150 23.60 -26.22 -25.51
CA PHE A 150 23.74 -27.67 -25.37
C PHE A 150 23.40 -28.46 -26.66
N GLU A 151 22.37 -28.05 -27.40
CA GLU A 151 22.02 -28.68 -28.68
C GLU A 151 23.12 -28.48 -29.74
N MET A 152 23.75 -27.30 -29.80
CA MET A 152 24.87 -27.00 -30.69
C MET A 152 26.16 -27.72 -30.27
N GLU A 153 26.40 -27.93 -28.97
CA GLU A 153 27.48 -28.77 -28.44
C GLU A 153 27.21 -30.28 -28.62
N GLY A 154 26.05 -30.66 -29.17
CA GLY A 154 25.72 -32.03 -29.55
C GLY A 154 25.12 -32.89 -28.44
N TYR A 155 24.82 -32.32 -27.27
CA TYR A 155 24.13 -33.02 -26.19
C TYR A 155 22.70 -33.42 -26.59
N ARG A 156 22.22 -34.56 -26.10
CA ARG A 156 20.90 -35.10 -26.43
C ARG A 156 20.07 -35.34 -25.18
N ILE A 157 18.86 -34.77 -25.15
CA ILE A 157 17.90 -34.97 -24.06
C ILE A 157 17.37 -36.41 -24.09
N THR A 158 17.66 -37.19 -23.04
CA THR A 158 17.25 -38.60 -22.94
C THR A 158 15.77 -38.78 -22.62
N ARG A 159 15.14 -37.81 -21.96
CA ARG A 159 13.73 -37.83 -21.55
C ARG A 159 12.90 -36.88 -22.44
N LYS A 160 12.29 -37.40 -23.50
CA LYS A 160 11.52 -36.56 -24.48
C LYS A 160 10.41 -35.71 -23.83
N ASN A 161 9.87 -36.13 -22.69
CA ASN A 161 8.82 -35.42 -21.96
C ASN A 161 9.31 -34.21 -21.12
N VAL A 162 10.62 -33.91 -21.08
CA VAL A 162 11.14 -32.65 -20.47
C VAL A 162 11.55 -31.61 -21.51
N VAL A 163 11.36 -31.90 -22.80
CA VAL A 163 11.56 -30.92 -23.88
C VAL A 163 10.44 -29.89 -23.82
N THR A 164 10.80 -28.62 -23.72
CA THR A 164 9.84 -27.49 -23.73
C THR A 164 9.88 -26.78 -25.08
N SER A 165 8.77 -26.14 -25.46
CA SER A 165 8.75 -25.21 -26.60
C SER A 165 9.57 -23.96 -26.27
N THR A 166 10.18 -23.35 -27.28
CA THR A 166 10.87 -22.05 -27.12
C THR A 166 9.85 -21.00 -26.64
N PHE A 167 10.15 -20.36 -25.52
CA PHE A 167 9.35 -19.30 -24.94
C PHE A 167 9.29 -18.07 -25.86
N ARG A 168 8.08 -17.57 -26.08
CA ARG A 168 7.80 -16.39 -26.91
C ARG A 168 6.87 -15.45 -26.18
N LYS A 169 7.44 -14.35 -25.65
CA LYS A 169 6.75 -13.38 -24.78
C LYS A 169 5.41 -12.88 -25.34
N GLU A 170 5.34 -12.58 -26.63
CA GLU A 170 4.11 -12.05 -27.27
C GLU A 170 3.08 -13.14 -27.65
N GLU A 171 3.46 -14.43 -27.63
CA GLU A 171 2.52 -15.55 -27.74
C GLU A 171 1.95 -15.89 -26.37
N PHE A 172 2.80 -16.00 -25.34
CA PHE A 172 2.40 -16.13 -23.93
C PHE A 172 1.44 -15.00 -23.48
N LYS A 173 1.68 -13.75 -23.89
CA LYS A 173 0.76 -12.61 -23.65
C LYS A 173 -0.60 -12.74 -24.36
N LYS A 174 -0.71 -13.50 -25.45
CA LYS A 174 -1.99 -13.79 -26.13
C LYS A 174 -2.71 -14.94 -25.44
N GLU A 175 -2.00 -15.99 -25.06
CA GLU A 175 -2.51 -17.09 -24.23
C GLU A 175 -3.07 -16.57 -22.90
N LEU A 176 -2.37 -15.62 -22.25
CA LEU A 176 -2.87 -14.93 -21.06
C LEU A 176 -4.15 -14.09 -21.29
N LYS A 177 -4.59 -13.85 -22.53
CA LYS A 177 -5.91 -13.23 -22.81
C LYS A 177 -7.00 -14.28 -22.99
N HIS A 178 -6.65 -15.52 -23.31
CA HIS A 178 -7.58 -16.65 -23.25
C HIS A 178 -8.06 -16.83 -21.81
N ASN A 179 -9.35 -17.11 -21.62
CA ASN A 179 -10.01 -17.25 -20.31
C ASN A 179 -9.78 -16.06 -19.35
N LEU A 180 -9.54 -14.84 -19.86
CA LEU A 180 -9.34 -13.65 -19.02
C LEU A 180 -10.58 -13.35 -18.16
N GLU A 181 -11.78 -13.46 -18.73
CA GLU A 181 -13.04 -13.22 -18.03
C GLU A 181 -13.24 -14.17 -16.85
N ASP A 182 -12.92 -15.45 -17.00
CA ASP A 182 -13.12 -16.44 -15.93
C ASP A 182 -12.14 -16.22 -14.78
N ARG A 183 -10.90 -15.82 -15.08
CA ARG A 183 -9.95 -15.40 -14.04
C ARG A 183 -10.32 -14.07 -13.39
N ILE A 184 -11.03 -13.18 -14.08
CA ILE A 184 -11.62 -11.97 -13.47
C ILE A 184 -12.77 -12.34 -12.53
N LYS A 185 -13.65 -13.28 -12.90
CA LYS A 185 -14.74 -13.78 -12.02
C LYS A 185 -14.16 -14.39 -10.74
N VAL A 186 -13.25 -15.35 -10.87
CA VAL A 186 -12.55 -15.98 -9.74
C VAL A 186 -11.76 -14.94 -8.91
N GLY A 187 -11.15 -13.95 -9.57
CA GLY A 187 -10.45 -12.85 -8.90
C GLY A 187 -11.37 -11.89 -8.13
N LEU A 188 -12.62 -11.71 -8.58
CA LEU A 188 -13.63 -10.91 -7.90
C LEU A 188 -14.22 -11.65 -6.69
N GLU A 189 -14.47 -12.96 -6.83
CA GLU A 189 -14.90 -13.84 -5.74
C GLU A 189 -13.85 -13.93 -4.61
N ASN A 190 -12.57 -13.83 -4.95
CA ASN A 190 -11.44 -13.91 -4.02
C ASN A 190 -10.74 -12.54 -3.78
N ALA A 191 -11.43 -11.43 -4.08
CA ALA A 191 -10.83 -10.09 -4.14
C ALA A 191 -10.11 -9.68 -2.85
N SER A 192 -10.62 -10.07 -1.68
CA SER A 192 -9.97 -9.77 -0.40
C SER A 192 -8.66 -10.50 -0.17
N SER A 193 -8.54 -11.76 -0.58
CA SER A 193 -7.27 -12.50 -0.44
C SER A 193 -6.20 -11.85 -1.29
N ILE A 194 -6.54 -11.55 -2.56
CA ILE A 194 -5.66 -10.90 -3.52
C ILE A 194 -5.24 -9.50 -3.04
N PHE A 195 -6.21 -8.72 -2.52
CA PHE A 195 -5.95 -7.39 -1.97
C PHE A 195 -5.03 -7.46 -0.73
N ILE A 196 -5.34 -8.31 0.24
CA ILE A 196 -4.60 -8.40 1.51
C ILE A 196 -3.18 -8.90 1.30
N GLU A 197 -2.99 -9.94 0.50
CA GLU A 197 -1.68 -10.52 0.22
C GLU A 197 -0.78 -9.51 -0.52
N GLY A 198 -1.21 -9.05 -1.69
CA GLY A 198 -0.42 -8.14 -2.53
C GLY A 198 -0.17 -6.77 -1.88
N VAL A 199 -1.17 -6.19 -1.22
CA VAL A 199 -0.98 -4.90 -0.54
C VAL A 199 -0.05 -5.06 0.67
N ASN A 200 -0.18 -6.10 1.50
CA ASN A 200 0.68 -6.25 2.67
C ASN A 200 2.14 -6.57 2.32
N GLU A 201 2.43 -7.19 1.18
CA GLU A 201 3.81 -7.37 0.71
C GLU A 201 4.49 -6.00 0.49
N VAL A 202 3.82 -5.07 -0.19
CA VAL A 202 4.39 -3.73 -0.48
C VAL A 202 4.18 -2.71 0.63
N TYR A 203 3.21 -2.89 1.54
CA TYR A 203 2.82 -1.88 2.53
C TYR A 203 3.98 -1.39 3.43
N PRO A 204 4.90 -2.23 3.91
CA PRO A 204 6.06 -1.77 4.68
C PRO A 204 6.98 -0.85 3.87
N ALA A 205 7.21 -1.16 2.59
CA ALA A 205 8.01 -0.33 1.70
C ALA A 205 7.30 1.00 1.35
N PHE A 206 5.99 0.95 1.08
CA PHE A 206 5.15 2.12 0.87
C PHE A 206 5.19 3.08 2.08
N ASN A 207 4.99 2.57 3.31
CA ASN A 207 5.03 3.40 4.52
C ASN A 207 6.40 4.04 4.75
N ARG A 208 7.49 3.35 4.44
CA ARG A 208 8.86 3.86 4.61
C ARG A 208 9.26 4.89 3.55
N VAL A 209 8.84 4.71 2.30
CA VAL A 209 9.40 5.44 1.15
C VAL A 209 8.42 6.44 0.56
N VAL A 210 7.13 6.11 0.47
CA VAL A 210 6.15 6.85 -0.33
C VAL A 210 5.22 7.69 0.53
N ARG A 211 4.80 7.18 1.69
CA ARG A 211 3.92 7.91 2.63
C ARG A 211 4.51 9.25 3.12
N PRO A 212 5.84 9.41 3.36
CA PRO A 212 6.43 10.72 3.67
C PRO A 212 6.31 11.71 2.49
N LEU A 213 6.73 11.29 1.29
CA LEU A 213 6.68 12.12 0.07
C LEU A 213 5.25 12.53 -0.30
N CYS A 214 4.27 11.66 -0.07
CA CYS A 214 2.85 11.97 -0.23
C CYS A 214 2.28 12.90 0.85
N SER A 215 3.01 13.19 1.94
CA SER A 215 2.59 14.13 2.98
C SER A 215 3.06 15.55 2.64
N GLU A 216 4.33 15.71 2.25
CA GLU A 216 4.98 16.98 1.91
C GLU A 216 4.35 17.70 0.70
N THR A 217 3.78 16.94 -0.24
CA THR A 217 3.31 17.43 -1.55
C THR A 217 1.87 17.95 -1.59
N CYS A 218 1.30 18.39 -0.46
CA CYS A 218 -0.12 18.76 -0.37
C CYS A 218 -0.50 20.00 0.46
N GLU A 219 0.47 20.78 0.93
CA GLU A 219 0.20 22.13 1.45
C GLU A 219 0.29 23.16 0.31
N LEU A 220 -0.85 23.37 -0.37
CA LEU A 220 -1.08 24.62 -1.11
C LEU A 220 -1.53 25.69 -0.11
N PRO A 221 -1.02 26.93 -0.18
CA PRO A 221 -1.40 27.99 0.76
C PRO A 221 -2.91 28.21 0.82
N GLN A 222 -3.43 28.36 2.03
CA GLN A 222 -4.81 28.82 2.21
C GLN A 222 -4.97 30.25 1.70
N SER A 223 -6.21 30.60 1.31
CA SER A 223 -6.55 31.88 0.70
C SER A 223 -6.08 33.08 1.53
N ILE A 224 -5.35 33.99 0.89
CA ILE A 224 -5.27 35.37 1.36
C ILE A 224 -6.66 35.98 1.19
N GLU A 225 -7.29 36.39 2.28
CA GLU A 225 -8.57 37.08 2.24
C GLU A 225 -8.39 38.48 1.65
N GLU A 226 -9.19 38.84 0.65
CA GLU A 226 -9.20 40.19 0.08
C GLU A 226 -9.82 41.20 1.05
N SER A 227 -9.01 41.70 1.96
CA SER A 227 -9.39 42.78 2.88
C SER A 227 -8.27 43.80 3.04
N ASN A 228 -8.19 44.75 2.10
CA ASN A 228 -8.39 46.15 2.48
C ASN A 228 -8.61 47.13 1.32
N ARG A 229 -9.32 48.19 1.66
CA ARG A 229 -9.80 49.28 0.80
C ARG A 229 -8.70 50.04 0.05
N SER A 230 -9.01 50.34 -1.20
CA SER A 230 -8.58 51.52 -1.96
C SER A 230 -8.08 52.74 -1.15
N ARG A 231 -6.93 53.27 -1.55
CA ARG A 231 -6.63 54.71 -1.59
C ARG A 231 -5.63 55.00 -2.72
N ILE A 232 -5.65 56.23 -3.24
CA ILE A 232 -4.95 56.66 -4.47
C ILE A 232 -3.74 57.54 -4.08
N GLU A 233 -2.88 57.87 -5.05
CA GLU A 233 -1.82 58.90 -5.06
C GLU A 233 -0.43 58.43 -4.56
N GLU A 234 0.71 58.75 -5.20
CA GLU A 234 0.93 59.42 -6.51
C GLU A 234 2.30 59.06 -7.18
N VAL A 235 2.58 59.70 -8.31
CA VAL A 235 3.63 59.45 -9.33
C VAL A 235 5.08 59.76 -8.89
N ASN A 236 6.08 58.98 -9.36
CA ASN A 236 7.36 59.53 -9.85
C ASN A 236 8.12 58.62 -10.86
N ASP A 237 9.12 59.19 -11.55
CA ASP A 237 9.61 58.75 -12.88
C ASP A 237 10.97 57.99 -12.94
N LYS A 238 10.95 56.82 -13.61
CA LYS A 238 12.00 56.28 -14.54
C LYS A 238 13.45 56.07 -13.97
N PRO A 239 14.52 55.84 -14.80
CA PRO A 239 14.85 54.45 -15.19
C PRO A 239 16.34 54.04 -15.13
N ALA A 240 16.64 52.73 -15.05
CA ALA A 240 18.00 52.22 -15.34
C ALA A 240 18.07 50.74 -15.83
N MET A 241 18.83 50.52 -16.91
CA MET A 241 19.55 49.30 -17.33
C MET A 241 21.01 49.74 -17.64
N PRO A 242 22.07 48.89 -17.75
CA PRO A 242 22.14 47.47 -18.18
C PRO A 242 23.07 46.63 -17.23
N SER A 243 23.86 45.57 -17.55
CA SER A 243 24.21 44.85 -18.81
C SER A 243 24.73 43.41 -18.60
N ILE A 244 24.29 42.48 -19.45
CA ILE A 244 25.07 41.50 -20.24
C ILE A 244 26.34 40.83 -19.61
N LYS A 245 26.29 39.48 -19.47
CA LYS A 245 27.31 38.43 -19.82
C LYS A 245 26.86 37.10 -19.17
N ARG A 246 26.75 35.91 -19.77
CA ARG A 246 27.32 35.23 -20.98
C ARG A 246 28.70 34.57 -20.79
N ASN A 247 28.69 33.27 -20.46
CA ASN A 247 29.58 32.13 -20.83
C ASN A 247 29.29 30.95 -19.86
N GLN A 248 29.14 29.66 -20.20
CA GLN A 248 29.70 28.70 -21.18
C GLN A 248 30.79 27.76 -20.62
N LYS A 249 30.74 26.49 -21.06
CA LYS A 249 31.51 25.30 -20.65
C LYS A 249 31.22 24.80 -19.22
N GLY A 250 31.08 23.50 -18.93
CA GLY A 250 31.05 22.31 -19.79
C GLY A 250 32.34 21.46 -19.75
N ASN A 251 32.21 20.21 -19.30
CA ASN A 251 33.19 19.12 -19.41
C ASN A 251 32.41 17.78 -19.39
N GLU A 252 32.82 16.83 -20.23
CA GLU A 252 32.30 15.46 -20.26
C GLU A 252 33.36 14.51 -19.70
N GLU A 253 33.02 13.65 -18.74
CA GLU A 253 33.95 12.64 -18.22
C GLU A 253 33.76 11.28 -18.91
N THR A 254 34.84 10.76 -19.50
CA THR A 254 34.81 9.51 -20.27
C THR A 254 35.11 8.31 -19.39
N ILE A 255 34.12 7.41 -19.19
CA ILE A 255 34.27 6.24 -18.33
C ILE A 255 35.05 5.12 -19.05
N VAL A 256 36.22 4.75 -18.53
CA VAL A 256 37.08 3.69 -19.07
C VAL A 256 36.74 2.32 -18.47
N CYS A 257 36.02 1.48 -19.21
CA CYS A 257 35.67 0.12 -18.78
C CYS A 257 36.88 -0.84 -18.85
N LYS A 258 37.39 -1.28 -17.68
CA LYS A 258 38.39 -2.35 -17.58
C LYS A 258 37.73 -3.74 -17.63
N ARG A 259 38.09 -4.57 -18.62
CA ARG A 259 37.68 -6.00 -18.68
C ARG A 259 38.37 -6.81 -17.58
N ILE A 260 37.60 -7.59 -16.84
CA ILE A 260 38.10 -8.67 -15.97
C ILE A 260 38.03 -9.99 -16.75
N LYS A 261 39.08 -10.81 -16.69
CA LYS A 261 39.12 -12.16 -17.29
C LYS A 261 38.66 -13.19 -16.25
N SER A 262 37.65 -14.00 -16.57
CA SER A 262 37.20 -15.11 -15.73
C SER A 262 37.94 -16.41 -16.08
N THR A 263 38.79 -16.91 -15.18
CA THR A 263 39.47 -18.20 -15.34
C THR A 263 38.51 -19.35 -15.05
N LYS A 264 38.34 -20.30 -15.98
CA LYS A 264 37.62 -21.55 -15.69
C LYS A 264 38.36 -22.34 -14.60
N LYS A 265 37.62 -22.94 -13.67
CA LYS A 265 38.12 -24.04 -12.82
C LYS A 265 37.10 -25.17 -12.86
N ILE A 266 37.51 -26.30 -13.43
CA ILE A 266 36.75 -27.56 -13.39
C ILE A 266 37.15 -28.27 -12.10
N ILE A 267 36.18 -28.88 -11.43
CA ILE A 267 36.39 -29.90 -10.40
C ILE A 267 35.56 -31.11 -10.86
N LEU A 268 36.15 -32.30 -10.71
CA LEU A 268 35.59 -33.61 -11.08
C LEU A 268 34.63 -34.12 -10.00
#